data_AF-A0A2A2SD98-F1
#
_entry.id   AF-A0A2A2SD98-F1
#
_cell.length_a   1.000
_cell.length_b   1.000
_cell.length_c   1.000
_cell.angle_alpha   90.00
_cell.angle_beta   90.00
_cell.angle_gamma   90.00
#
_symmetry.space_group_name_H-M   'P 1'
#
loop_
_entity.id
_entity.type
_entity.pdbx_description
1 polymer ?
#
loop_
_entity_poly.entity_id
_entity_poly.type
_entity_poly.pdbx_seq_one_letter_code
_entity_poly.pdbx_strand_id
1 'polypeptide(L)'
;MFRSSPCCVLLLLLLPATASAQREGSGARLLDDLARCRAVPGAPERLACFERLADGVAVAKVRDEVLVVDRERLAAEQRRRFGLPGSADNALAAATGGRAPEVRELTSTVRTVEPARDHGRWNLQLADGTSWQSVEPSSFDPRAGKSITIRTAALGGYRAQVEGGRSFLVKRLR
;
A
#
# COMPACT_ATOMS: atom_id res chain seq x y z
N MET A 1 51.10 -13.49 53.54
CA MET A 1 49.73 -12.92 53.45
C MET A 1 49.59 -12.19 52.10
N PHE A 2 48.44 -12.37 51.46
CA PHE A 2 47.94 -11.78 50.19
C PHE A 2 48.48 -12.32 48.86
N ARG A 3 47.72 -13.28 48.30
CA ARG A 3 47.68 -13.63 46.87
C ARG A 3 46.41 -13.01 46.28
N SER A 4 46.55 -12.16 45.28
CA SER A 4 45.44 -11.51 44.55
C SER A 4 44.93 -12.43 43.43
N SER A 5 43.63 -12.75 43.44
CA SER A 5 42.91 -13.35 42.31
C SER A 5 42.10 -12.27 41.60
N PRO A 6 42.22 -12.09 40.28
CA PRO A 6 41.28 -11.26 39.53
C PRO A 6 40.03 -12.07 39.18
N CYS A 7 38.90 -11.65 39.73
CA CYS A 7 37.57 -12.13 39.39
C CYS A 7 37.21 -11.65 37.98
N CYS A 8 37.26 -12.56 37.01
CA CYS A 8 36.85 -12.29 35.63
C CYS A 8 35.31 -12.30 35.56
N VAL A 9 34.70 -11.11 35.62
CA VAL A 9 33.26 -10.91 35.49
C VAL A 9 32.85 -11.22 34.05
N LEU A 10 32.13 -12.32 33.85
CA LEU A 10 31.55 -12.71 32.57
C LEU A 10 30.21 -11.97 32.37
N LEU A 11 30.21 -10.93 31.53
CA LEU A 11 29.02 -10.16 31.18
C LEU A 11 28.22 -10.89 30.09
N LEU A 12 27.10 -11.54 30.46
CA LEU A 12 26.15 -12.11 29.51
C LEU A 12 25.36 -10.99 28.80
N LEU A 13 25.65 -10.79 27.51
CA LEU A 13 24.87 -9.93 26.61
C LEU A 13 23.55 -10.64 26.24
N LEU A 14 22.42 -10.16 26.78
CA LEU A 14 21.08 -10.52 26.30
C LEU A 14 20.83 -9.86 24.94
N LEU A 15 20.91 -10.63 23.85
CA LEU A 15 20.46 -10.19 22.54
C LEU A 15 18.92 -10.25 22.48
N PRO A 16 18.21 -9.16 22.13
CA PRO A 16 16.78 -9.23 21.88
C PRO A 16 16.56 -9.94 20.55
N ALA A 17 15.92 -11.12 20.59
CA ALA A 17 15.47 -11.81 19.39
C ALA A 17 14.38 -10.97 18.71
N THR A 18 14.69 -10.39 17.55
CA THR A 18 13.70 -9.72 16.72
C THR A 18 12.73 -10.75 16.14
N ALA A 19 11.53 -10.81 16.69
CA ALA A 19 10.42 -11.64 16.22
C ALA A 19 9.81 -11.07 14.93
N SER A 20 10.45 -11.30 13.78
CA SER A 20 9.88 -10.98 12.45
C SER A 20 9.44 -12.22 11.67
N ALA A 21 9.70 -13.43 12.16
CA ALA A 21 9.46 -14.68 11.43
C ALA A 21 8.01 -15.23 11.51
N GLN A 22 7.11 -14.63 12.29
CA GLN A 22 5.77 -15.21 12.51
C GLN A 22 4.73 -14.86 11.44
N ARG A 23 4.96 -13.87 10.57
CA ARG A 23 3.95 -13.44 9.58
C ARG A 23 3.90 -14.30 8.32
N GLU A 24 4.99 -14.95 7.92
CA GLU A 24 5.01 -15.79 6.71
C GLU A 24 4.33 -17.17 6.91
N GLY A 25 3.97 -17.54 8.14
CA GLY A 25 3.44 -18.87 8.47
C GLY A 25 1.93 -18.98 8.64
N SER A 26 1.19 -17.89 8.88
CA SER A 26 -0.24 -17.99 9.24
C SER A 26 -1.14 -18.31 8.05
N GLY A 27 -0.90 -17.69 6.90
CA GLY A 27 -1.68 -17.93 5.67
C GLY A 27 -1.49 -19.33 5.08
N ALA A 28 -0.25 -19.85 5.08
CA ALA A 28 0.05 -21.19 4.60
C ALA A 28 -0.63 -22.27 5.46
N ARG A 29 -0.57 -22.11 6.80
CA ARG A 29 -1.24 -23.02 7.74
C ARG A 29 -2.76 -23.09 7.52
N LEU A 30 -3.39 -21.95 7.25
CA LEU A 30 -4.83 -21.91 7.00
C LEU A 30 -5.25 -22.70 5.75
N LEU A 31 -4.45 -22.62 4.68
CA LEU A 31 -4.69 -23.39 3.46
C LEU A 31 -4.48 -24.90 3.70
N ASP A 32 -3.46 -25.27 4.47
CA ASP A 32 -3.21 -26.67 4.85
C ASP A 32 -4.31 -27.25 5.73
N ASP A 33 -4.87 -26.46 6.65
CA ASP A 33 -6.00 -26.86 7.49
C ASP A 33 -7.28 -27.05 6.65
N LEU A 34 -7.53 -26.17 5.68
CA LEU A 34 -8.65 -26.29 4.75
C LEU A 34 -8.56 -27.57 3.91
N ALA A 35 -7.36 -27.87 3.40
CA ALA A 35 -7.09 -29.10 2.64
C ALA A 35 -7.30 -30.36 3.50
N ARG A 36 -6.86 -30.34 4.77
CA ARG A 36 -7.09 -31.42 5.73
C ARG A 36 -8.57 -31.65 6.01
N CYS A 37 -9.36 -30.60 6.24
CA CYS A 37 -10.81 -30.76 6.41
C CYS A 37 -11.48 -31.36 5.17
N ARG A 38 -11.02 -30.98 3.96
CA ARG A 38 -11.57 -31.54 2.73
C ARG A 38 -11.27 -33.04 2.54
N ALA A 39 -10.17 -33.53 3.10
CA ALA A 39 -9.80 -34.95 3.05
C ALA A 39 -10.62 -35.86 3.99
N VAL A 40 -11.42 -35.29 4.91
CA VAL A 40 -12.28 -36.06 5.81
C VAL A 40 -13.39 -36.78 5.01
N PRO A 41 -13.50 -38.12 5.05
CA PRO A 41 -14.47 -38.85 4.23
C PRO A 41 -15.92 -38.62 4.65
N GLY A 42 -16.19 -38.68 5.95
CA GLY A 42 -17.52 -38.59 6.53
C GLY A 42 -18.09 -37.18 6.45
N ALA A 43 -19.32 -37.05 5.96
CA ALA A 43 -19.99 -35.76 5.79
C ALA A 43 -20.17 -34.98 7.11
N PRO A 44 -20.69 -35.57 8.21
CA PRO A 44 -20.86 -34.83 9.46
C PRO A 44 -19.52 -34.46 10.11
N GLU A 45 -18.51 -35.33 10.04
CA GLU A 45 -17.17 -35.05 10.57
C GLU A 45 -16.46 -33.97 9.76
N ARG A 46 -16.63 -33.97 8.43
CA ARG A 46 -16.09 -32.95 7.53
C ARG A 46 -16.73 -31.60 7.79
N LEU A 47 -18.05 -31.53 7.99
CA LEU A 47 -18.75 -30.30 8.35
C LEU A 47 -18.22 -29.73 9.68
N ALA A 48 -18.15 -30.56 10.72
CA ALA A 48 -17.61 -30.14 12.02
C ALA A 48 -16.13 -29.70 11.96
N CYS A 49 -15.35 -30.23 11.01
CA CYS A 49 -13.99 -29.75 10.74
C CYS A 49 -14.01 -28.32 10.17
N PHE A 50 -14.83 -28.07 9.15
CA PHE A 50 -14.95 -26.74 8.55
C PHE A 50 -15.49 -25.70 9.52
N GLU A 51 -16.46 -26.04 10.37
CA GLU A 51 -17.01 -25.13 11.38
C GLU A 51 -15.94 -24.68 12.37
N ARG A 52 -15.17 -25.62 12.95
CA ARG A 52 -14.05 -25.28 13.85
C ARG A 52 -12.98 -24.43 13.18
N LEU A 53 -12.67 -24.70 11.90
CA LEU A 53 -11.72 -23.91 11.14
C LEU A 53 -12.25 -22.48 10.92
N ALA A 54 -13.53 -22.33 10.58
CA ALA A 54 -14.17 -21.04 10.39
C ALA A 54 -14.18 -20.20 11.67
N ASP A 55 -14.47 -20.81 12.83
CA ASP A 55 -14.39 -20.15 14.13
C ASP A 55 -12.97 -19.67 14.43
N GLY A 56 -11.96 -20.51 14.16
CA GLY A 56 -10.55 -20.16 14.29
C GLY A 56 -10.15 -18.96 13.44
N VAL A 57 -10.60 -18.92 12.17
CA VAL A 57 -10.39 -17.77 11.26
C VAL A 57 -11.07 -16.51 11.78
N ALA A 58 -12.30 -16.63 12.29
CA ALA A 58 -13.02 -15.48 12.84
C ALA A 58 -12.28 -14.87 14.03
N VAL A 59 -11.77 -15.70 14.94
CA VAL A 59 -10.93 -15.26 16.07
C VAL A 59 -9.62 -14.64 15.60
N ALA A 60 -8.92 -15.29 14.65
CA ALA A 60 -7.66 -14.78 14.11
C ALA A 60 -7.84 -13.44 13.39
N LYS A 61 -8.97 -13.22 12.72
CA LYS A 61 -9.33 -11.93 12.12
C LYS A 61 -9.53 -10.85 13.18
N VAL A 62 -10.24 -11.16 14.28
CA VAL A 62 -10.45 -10.21 15.39
C VAL A 62 -9.14 -9.83 16.08
N ARG A 63 -8.16 -10.74 16.10
CA ARG A 63 -6.82 -10.52 16.67
C ARG A 63 -5.81 -9.89 15.71
N ASP A 64 -6.24 -9.48 14.52
CA ASP A 64 -5.37 -8.98 13.43
C ASP A 64 -4.25 -9.98 13.02
N GLU A 65 -4.43 -11.27 13.31
CA GLU A 65 -3.49 -12.34 12.92
C GLU A 65 -3.71 -12.80 11.47
N VAL A 66 -4.91 -12.56 10.92
CA VAL A 66 -5.28 -12.83 9.52
C VAL A 66 -5.94 -11.60 8.90
N LEU A 67 -5.34 -11.08 7.82
CA LEU A 67 -5.89 -9.97 7.04
C LEU A 67 -6.49 -10.50 5.74
N VAL A 68 -7.79 -10.27 5.53
CA VAL A 68 -8.44 -10.52 4.25
C VAL A 68 -8.30 -9.28 3.37
N VAL A 69 -7.61 -9.43 2.25
CA VAL A 69 -7.34 -8.33 1.32
C VAL A 69 -8.25 -8.43 0.10
N ASP A 70 -9.16 -7.48 -0.04
CA ASP A 70 -9.86 -7.22 -1.29
C ASP A 70 -8.97 -6.33 -2.18
N ARG A 71 -8.41 -6.94 -3.24
CA ARG A 71 -7.47 -6.26 -4.14
C ARG A 71 -8.10 -5.09 -4.88
N GLU A 72 -9.38 -5.17 -5.24
CA GLU A 72 -10.07 -4.12 -5.99
C GLU A 72 -10.32 -2.90 -5.11
N ARG A 73 -10.77 -3.13 -3.87
CA ARG A 73 -10.92 -2.06 -2.88
C ARG A 73 -9.59 -1.40 -2.54
N LEU A 74 -8.51 -2.19 -2.40
CA LEU A 74 -7.17 -1.63 -2.20
C LEU A 74 -6.70 -0.78 -3.38
N ALA A 75 -6.90 -1.24 -4.61
CA ALA A 75 -6.54 -0.47 -5.79
C ALA A 75 -7.35 0.83 -5.89
N ALA A 76 -8.65 0.79 -5.58
CA ALA A 76 -9.50 1.98 -5.55
C ALA A 76 -9.04 2.99 -4.49
N GLU A 77 -8.73 2.53 -3.28
CA GLU A 77 -8.26 3.41 -2.20
C GLU A 77 -6.89 4.02 -2.50
N GLN A 78 -5.96 3.22 -3.06
CA GLN A 78 -4.66 3.74 -3.50
C GLN A 78 -4.81 4.78 -4.61
N ARG A 79 -5.68 4.56 -5.62
CA ARG A 79 -5.99 5.59 -6.64
C ARG A 79 -6.55 6.86 -6.03
N ARG A 80 -7.46 6.75 -5.04
CA ARG A 80 -8.01 7.92 -4.33
C ARG A 80 -6.92 8.70 -3.60
N ARG A 81 -5.92 8.02 -3.05
CA ARG A 81 -4.82 8.63 -2.29
C ARG A 81 -3.61 9.03 -3.14
N PHE A 82 -3.52 8.56 -4.38
CA PHE A 82 -2.41 8.80 -5.30
C PHE A 82 -2.09 10.30 -5.45
N GLY A 83 -0.89 10.74 -5.09
CA GLY A 83 -0.54 12.16 -5.15
C GLY A 83 -0.73 12.95 -3.86
N LEU A 84 -1.46 12.46 -2.86
CA LEU A 84 -1.71 13.23 -1.64
C LEU A 84 -0.41 13.45 -0.84
N PRO A 85 -0.15 14.66 -0.33
CA PRO A 85 1.01 14.92 0.51
C PRO A 85 0.91 14.10 1.80
N GLY A 86 2.00 13.41 2.18
CA GLY A 86 2.04 12.54 3.37
C GLY A 86 1.33 11.19 3.20
N SER A 87 0.88 10.83 1.99
CA SER A 87 0.30 9.50 1.70
C SER A 87 1.32 8.39 1.56
N ALA A 88 2.62 8.66 1.80
CA ALA A 88 3.73 7.71 1.63
C ALA A 88 3.31 6.31 2.07
N ASP A 89 3.36 5.39 1.11
CA ASP A 89 2.73 4.06 1.04
C ASP A 89 3.19 3.05 2.12
N ASN A 90 3.74 3.52 3.23
CA ASN A 90 4.38 2.70 4.25
C ASN A 90 3.38 1.91 5.10
N ALA A 91 2.21 2.46 5.43
CA ALA A 91 1.26 1.73 6.29
C ALA A 91 0.68 0.48 5.60
N LEU A 92 0.36 0.57 4.30
CA LEU A 92 -0.25 -0.51 3.54
C LEU A 92 0.77 -1.50 2.97
N ALA A 93 1.95 -1.01 2.53
CA ALA A 93 3.06 -1.89 2.17
C ALA A 93 3.56 -2.67 3.40
N ALA A 94 3.62 -2.06 4.59
CA ALA A 94 3.98 -2.77 5.82
C ALA A 94 2.95 -3.83 6.25
N ALA A 95 1.65 -3.59 6.02
CA ALA A 95 0.60 -4.56 6.31
C ALA A 95 0.60 -5.75 5.34
N THR A 96 1.12 -5.58 4.12
CA THR A 96 1.13 -6.59 3.06
C THR A 96 2.51 -7.19 2.79
N GLY A 97 3.52 -6.88 3.62
CA GLY A 97 4.89 -7.33 3.41
C GLY A 97 5.49 -6.86 2.08
N GLY A 98 5.07 -5.70 1.57
CA GLY A 98 5.52 -5.15 0.29
C GLY A 98 4.94 -5.85 -0.94
N ARG A 99 3.93 -6.72 -0.79
CA ARG A 99 3.31 -7.46 -1.90
C ARG A 99 2.02 -6.81 -2.44
N ALA A 100 1.60 -5.68 -1.90
CA ALA A 100 0.46 -4.94 -2.43
C ALA A 100 0.74 -4.47 -3.88
N PRO A 101 -0.25 -4.51 -4.78
CA PRO A 101 -0.14 -3.88 -6.09
C PRO A 101 0.04 -2.36 -5.90
N GLU A 102 1.21 -1.85 -6.25
CA GLU A 102 1.53 -0.43 -6.17
C GLU A 102 0.85 0.32 -7.32
N VAL A 103 -0.03 1.27 -6.99
CA VAL A 103 -0.63 2.15 -8.00
C VAL A 103 0.38 3.22 -8.38
N ARG A 104 1.08 3.01 -9.50
CA ARG A 104 2.09 3.96 -10.04
C ARG A 104 1.51 4.96 -11.05
N GLU A 105 0.28 4.73 -11.47
CA GLU A 105 -0.37 5.48 -12.54
C GLU A 105 -1.86 5.72 -12.25
N LEU A 106 -2.31 6.94 -12.55
CA LEU A 106 -3.69 7.38 -12.53
C LEU A 106 -4.04 7.88 -13.93
N THR A 107 -5.04 7.28 -14.57
CA THR A 107 -5.62 7.77 -15.82
C THR A 107 -7.01 8.31 -15.56
N SER A 108 -7.27 9.52 -16.03
CA SER A 108 -8.49 10.29 -15.77
C SER A 108 -8.79 11.23 -16.94
N THR A 109 -9.77 12.11 -16.76
CA THR A 109 -10.14 13.15 -17.73
C THR A 109 -10.04 14.52 -17.09
N VAL A 110 -9.47 15.50 -17.80
CA VAL A 110 -9.42 16.89 -17.37
C VAL A 110 -10.84 17.46 -17.37
N ARG A 111 -11.35 17.83 -16.20
CA ARG A 111 -12.67 18.45 -16.01
C ARG A 111 -12.61 19.96 -16.20
N THR A 112 -11.69 20.62 -15.51
CA THR A 112 -11.47 22.07 -15.63
C THR A 112 -9.99 22.40 -15.67
N VAL A 113 -9.68 23.54 -16.29
CA VAL A 113 -8.34 24.10 -16.40
C VAL A 113 -8.42 25.55 -16.01
N GLU A 114 -7.62 25.96 -15.04
CA GLU A 114 -7.58 27.33 -14.53
C GLU A 114 -6.13 27.80 -14.42
N PRO A 115 -5.82 29.06 -14.76
CA PRO A 115 -4.50 29.60 -14.46
C PRO A 115 -4.29 29.64 -12.95
N ALA A 116 -3.14 29.15 -12.50
CA ALA A 116 -2.73 29.32 -11.12
C ALA A 116 -2.38 30.79 -10.87
N ARG A 117 -2.49 31.21 -9.59
CA ARG A 117 -2.14 32.60 -9.18
C ARG A 117 -0.67 32.94 -9.44
N ASP A 118 0.20 31.93 -9.45
CA ASP A 118 1.63 32.09 -9.69
C ASP A 118 1.94 31.93 -11.19
N HIS A 119 2.56 32.97 -11.75
CA HIS A 119 2.89 33.20 -13.16
C HIS A 119 3.07 31.93 -14.03
N GLY A 120 2.08 31.66 -14.90
CA GLY A 120 2.18 30.72 -16.01
C GLY A 120 1.97 29.24 -15.68
N ARG A 121 1.52 28.93 -14.46
CA ARG A 121 1.17 27.55 -14.05
C ARG A 121 -0.32 27.29 -14.22
N TRP A 122 -0.68 26.01 -14.29
CA TRP A 122 -2.06 25.57 -14.48
C TRP A 122 -2.56 24.73 -13.31
N ASN A 123 -3.76 25.04 -12.84
CA ASN A 123 -4.56 24.17 -11.99
C ASN A 123 -5.48 23.32 -12.88
N LEU A 124 -5.47 22.01 -12.64
CA LEU A 124 -6.23 21.02 -13.36
C LEU A 124 -7.16 20.32 -12.35
N GLN A 125 -8.46 20.40 -12.56
CA GLN A 125 -9.39 19.53 -11.86
C GLN A 125 -9.74 18.35 -12.75
N LEU A 126 -9.71 17.16 -12.19
CA LEU A 126 -9.98 15.91 -12.91
C LEU A 126 -11.40 15.40 -12.63
N ALA A 127 -11.88 14.50 -13.49
CA ALA A 127 -13.21 13.92 -13.38
C ALA A 127 -13.39 13.05 -12.11
N ASP A 128 -12.30 12.51 -11.58
CA ASP A 128 -12.26 11.79 -10.30
C ASP A 128 -12.30 12.73 -9.06
N GLY A 129 -12.42 14.04 -9.27
CA GLY A 129 -12.48 15.04 -8.21
C GLY A 129 -11.11 15.45 -7.66
N THR A 130 -10.01 14.90 -8.16
CA THR A 130 -8.66 15.31 -7.75
C THR A 130 -8.22 16.59 -8.44
N SER A 131 -7.47 17.43 -7.72
CA SER A 131 -6.94 18.69 -8.23
C SER A 131 -5.41 18.63 -8.28
N TRP A 132 -4.83 19.10 -9.37
CA TRP A 132 -3.40 19.07 -9.64
C TRP A 132 -2.91 20.43 -10.12
N GLN A 133 -1.67 20.78 -9.84
CA GLN A 133 -1.05 22.02 -10.32
C GLN A 133 0.25 21.70 -11.03
N SER A 134 0.50 22.32 -12.19
CA SER A 134 1.82 22.26 -12.83
C SER A 134 2.89 22.86 -11.91
N VAL A 135 4.06 22.25 -11.85
CA VAL A 135 5.15 22.77 -11.00
C VAL A 135 5.88 23.92 -11.70
N GLU A 136 6.03 23.81 -13.02
CA GLU A 136 6.72 24.76 -13.88
C GLU A 136 5.71 25.59 -14.68
N PRO A 137 6.05 26.85 -15.04
CA PRO A 137 5.32 27.60 -16.03
C PRO A 137 5.35 26.88 -17.38
N SER A 138 4.22 26.83 -18.08
CA SER A 138 4.18 26.15 -19.38
C SER A 138 3.36 26.95 -20.39
N SER A 139 3.87 27.03 -21.62
CA SER A 139 3.13 27.52 -22.78
C SER A 139 2.13 26.50 -23.33
N PHE A 140 2.05 25.31 -22.74
CA PHE A 140 1.00 24.34 -23.05
C PHE A 140 -0.34 24.86 -22.54
N ASP A 141 -1.35 24.84 -23.41
CA ASP A 141 -2.74 25.24 -23.14
C ASP A 141 -3.56 23.98 -22.85
N PRO A 142 -3.73 23.58 -21.57
CA PRO A 142 -4.47 22.38 -21.23
C PRO A 142 -5.94 22.60 -21.55
N ARG A 143 -6.60 21.62 -22.14
CA ARG A 143 -8.03 21.70 -22.48
C ARG A 143 -8.84 20.72 -21.66
N ALA A 144 -10.00 21.18 -21.20
CA ALA A 144 -11.00 20.31 -20.59
C ALA A 144 -11.51 19.25 -21.60
N GLY A 145 -11.98 18.12 -21.08
CA GLY A 145 -12.48 16.98 -21.85
C GLY A 145 -11.40 16.05 -22.40
N LYS A 146 -10.12 16.31 -22.13
CA LYS A 146 -8.99 15.50 -22.61
C LYS A 146 -8.55 14.45 -21.60
N SER A 147 -8.09 13.30 -22.08
CA SER A 147 -7.52 12.27 -21.22
C SER A 147 -6.18 12.72 -20.67
N ILE A 148 -5.94 12.41 -19.41
CA ILE A 148 -4.71 12.72 -18.70
C ILE A 148 -4.23 11.49 -17.92
N THR A 149 -2.95 11.18 -18.07
CA THR A 149 -2.26 10.14 -17.32
C THR A 149 -1.25 10.79 -16.39
N ILE A 150 -1.33 10.47 -15.11
CA ILE A 150 -0.42 10.94 -14.07
C ILE A 150 0.33 9.75 -13.49
N ARG A 151 1.66 9.79 -13.56
CA ARG A 151 2.54 8.71 -13.09
C ARG A 151 3.59 9.20 -12.10
N THR A 152 4.10 8.30 -11.27
CA THR A 152 5.26 8.59 -10.42
C THR A 152 6.49 8.92 -11.27
N ALA A 153 7.25 9.94 -10.86
CA ALA A 153 8.48 10.33 -11.53
C ALA A 153 9.69 9.61 -10.94
N ALA A 154 10.73 9.39 -11.74
CA ALA A 154 11.95 8.67 -11.33
C ALA A 154 12.69 9.33 -10.15
N LEU A 155 12.60 10.66 -10.02
CA LEU A 155 13.25 11.43 -8.95
C LEU A 155 12.25 11.89 -7.87
N GLY A 156 11.11 11.19 -7.75
CA GLY A 156 10.03 11.56 -6.85
C GLY A 156 9.07 12.61 -7.43
N GLY A 157 7.90 12.71 -6.81
CA GLY A 157 6.79 13.52 -7.33
C GLY A 157 6.07 12.85 -8.51
N TYR A 158 5.33 13.66 -9.27
CA TYR A 158 4.39 13.16 -10.28
C TYR A 158 4.56 13.88 -11.60
N ARG A 159 4.34 13.15 -12.70
CA ARG A 159 4.32 13.69 -14.05
C ARG A 159 2.98 13.43 -14.69
N ALA A 160 2.38 14.48 -15.22
CA ALA A 160 1.18 14.39 -16.03
C ALA A 160 1.54 14.34 -17.52
N GLN A 161 0.66 13.72 -18.31
CA GLN A 161 0.67 13.70 -19.75
C GLN A 161 -0.77 13.79 -20.24
N VAL A 162 -1.08 14.75 -21.10
CA VAL A 162 -2.42 14.93 -21.68
C VAL A 162 -2.41 14.41 -23.11
N GLU A 163 -3.33 13.52 -23.46
CA GLU A 163 -3.49 12.93 -24.82
C GLU A 163 -2.17 12.39 -25.42
N GLY A 164 -1.29 11.80 -24.61
CA GLY A 164 0.00 11.29 -25.07
C GLY A 164 1.04 12.37 -25.44
N GLY A 165 0.75 13.65 -25.18
CA GLY A 165 1.63 14.78 -25.50
C GLY A 165 2.86 14.90 -24.60
N ARG A 166 3.43 16.11 -24.50
CA ARG A 166 4.61 16.35 -23.65
C ARG A 166 4.26 16.14 -22.17
N SER A 167 5.13 15.41 -21.48
CA SER A 167 5.01 15.19 -20.04
C SER A 167 5.54 16.38 -19.23
N PHE A 168 4.81 16.80 -18.20
CA PHE A 168 5.17 17.91 -17.30
C PHE A 168 5.01 17.53 -15.83
N LEU A 169 5.78 18.19 -14.95
CA LEU A 169 5.73 17.94 -13.50
C LEU A 169 4.47 18.55 -12.89
N VAL A 170 3.83 17.79 -12.01
CA VAL A 170 2.63 18.20 -11.29
C VAL A 170 2.74 17.87 -9.81
N LYS A 171 2.06 18.67 -9.00
CA LYS A 171 1.80 18.38 -7.58
C LYS A 171 0.30 18.29 -7.36
N ARG A 172 -0.15 17.38 -6.50
CA ARG A 172 -1.56 17.32 -6.12
C ARG A 172 -1.87 18.46 -5.17
N LEU A 173 -3.02 19.11 -5.38
CA LEU A 173 -3.59 20.08 -4.47
C LEU A 173 -4.47 19.35 -3.45
N ARG A 174 -4.60 19.91 -2.24
CA ARG A 174 -5.44 19.33 -1.18
C ARG A 174 -6.91 19.40 -1.54
#